data_AF-A0A162RHL9-F1
#
_entry.id   AF-A0A162RHL9-F1
#
_cell.length_a   1.000
_cell.length_b   1.000
_cell.length_c   1.000
_cell.angle_alpha   90.00
_cell.angle_beta   90.00
_cell.angle_gamma   90.00
#
_symmetry.space_group_name_H-M   'P 1'
#
loop_
_entity.id
_entity.type
_entity.pdbx_description
1 polymer ?
#
loop_
_entity_poly.entity_id
_entity_poly.type
_entity_poly.pdbx_seq_one_letter_code
_entity_poly.pdbx_strand_id
1 'polypeptide(L)'
;MNDLIKISNENELFSKYRNTPIEQLFKYHNFGCTFEKSSKAELLVGMCMDNRNQLRIPNNFAYILRTGGGNLRSIEFKISYAIGIGGVQCIALIGHNHCGMSNLISKKQRFIEGMVKNAGWMEKQAEDHFMRFAPIFEIENEIEFLLCETKRLREKYPKVMIAPLFYKIEDNFLYLLEADRDTA
;
A
#
# COMPACT_ATOMS: atom_id res chain seq x y z
N MET A 1 -10.14 -16.04 -2.97
CA MET A 1 -10.83 -14.99 -3.76
C MET A 1 -12.15 -14.53 -3.11
N ASN A 2 -12.59 -15.16 -2.01
CA ASN A 2 -13.75 -14.73 -1.20
C ASN A 2 -13.36 -13.79 -0.05
N ASP A 3 -12.15 -13.22 -0.09
CA ASP A 3 -11.51 -12.59 1.05
C ASP A 3 -11.47 -11.05 0.93
N LEU A 4 -12.05 -10.50 -0.14
CA LEU A 4 -12.12 -9.05 -0.39
C LEU A 4 -13.57 -8.57 -0.22
N ILE A 5 -13.77 -7.64 0.70
CA ILE A 5 -15.08 -7.04 0.98
C ILE A 5 -15.10 -5.64 0.38
N LYS A 6 -15.97 -5.44 -0.62
CA LYS A 6 -16.20 -4.11 -1.18
C LYS A 6 -16.96 -3.28 -0.15
N ILE A 7 -16.45 -2.10 0.15
CA ILE A 7 -17.13 -1.15 1.04
C ILE A 7 -17.69 -0.02 0.19
N SER A 8 -19.01 0.05 0.13
CA SER A 8 -19.76 1.04 -0.67
C SER A 8 -20.48 2.07 0.21
N ASN A 9 -20.58 1.83 1.52
CA ASN A 9 -21.10 2.78 2.50
C ASN A 9 -20.52 2.53 3.91
N GLU A 10 -20.76 3.46 4.83
CA GLU A 10 -20.21 3.45 6.20
C GLU A 10 -20.66 2.24 7.04
N ASN A 11 -21.86 1.71 6.80
CA ASN A 11 -22.40 0.60 7.60
C ASN A 11 -21.68 -0.73 7.32
N GLU A 12 -21.06 -0.86 6.15
CA GLU A 12 -20.29 -2.03 5.75
C GLU A 12 -18.87 -2.05 6.34
N LEU A 13 -18.39 -0.91 6.86
CA LEU A 13 -17.08 -0.81 7.46
C LEU A 13 -16.99 -1.61 8.76
N PHE A 14 -15.89 -2.35 8.94
CA PHE A 14 -15.60 -3.04 10.20
C PHE A 14 -15.61 -2.07 11.38
N SER A 15 -16.17 -2.50 12.50
CA SER A 15 -16.38 -1.69 13.70
C SER A 15 -15.08 -1.03 14.18
N LYS A 16 -13.95 -1.74 14.11
CA LYS A 16 -12.63 -1.24 14.51
C LYS A 16 -12.11 -0.06 13.69
N TYR A 17 -12.67 0.19 12.50
CA TYR A 17 -12.27 1.32 11.65
C TYR A 17 -13.20 2.52 11.72
N ARG A 18 -14.35 2.42 12.42
CA ARG A 18 -15.30 3.52 12.55
C ARG A 18 -14.75 4.63 13.44
N ASN A 19 -15.03 5.88 13.10
CA ASN A 19 -14.49 7.07 13.76
C ASN A 19 -12.95 7.14 13.76
N THR A 20 -12.33 6.66 12.68
CA THR A 20 -10.86 6.67 12.51
C THR A 20 -10.47 7.31 11.18
N PRO A 21 -9.19 7.67 10.98
CA PRO A 21 -8.69 8.09 9.68
C PRO A 21 -8.88 7.05 8.56
N ILE A 22 -9.06 5.76 8.87
CA ILE A 22 -9.39 4.73 7.88
C ILE A 22 -10.81 4.93 7.33
N GLU A 23 -11.78 5.19 8.20
CA GLU A 23 -13.14 5.55 7.76
C GLU A 23 -13.14 6.78 6.87
N GLN A 24 -12.35 7.81 7.23
CA GLN A 24 -12.22 9.02 6.42
C GLN A 24 -11.58 8.73 5.05
N LEU A 25 -10.58 7.85 4.99
CA LEU A 25 -10.03 7.38 3.72
C LEU A 25 -11.11 6.75 2.83
N PHE A 26 -11.98 5.88 3.38
CA PHE A 26 -13.10 5.31 2.62
C PHE A 26 -14.12 6.36 2.19
N LYS A 27 -14.47 7.32 3.06
CA LYS A 27 -15.35 8.45 2.74
C LYS A 27 -14.86 9.25 1.55
N TYR A 28 -13.58 9.64 1.56
CA TYR A 28 -13.01 10.40 0.46
C TYR A 28 -12.82 9.57 -0.80
N HIS A 29 -12.32 8.34 -0.67
CA HIS A 29 -11.93 7.56 -1.83
C HIS A 29 -13.06 6.75 -2.45
N ASN A 30 -13.76 5.93 -1.67
CA ASN A 30 -14.82 5.06 -2.18
C ASN A 30 -16.16 5.80 -2.30
N PHE A 31 -16.52 6.64 -1.32
CA PHE A 31 -17.85 7.26 -1.28
C PHE A 31 -17.91 8.62 -1.98
N GLY A 32 -16.76 9.18 -2.35
CA GLY A 32 -16.69 10.43 -3.10
C GLY A 32 -17.09 11.66 -2.28
N CYS A 33 -17.06 11.60 -0.95
CA CYS A 33 -17.39 12.72 -0.07
C CYS A 33 -16.56 13.97 -0.39
N THR A 34 -17.10 15.15 -0.15
CA THR A 34 -16.38 16.42 -0.30
C THR A 34 -15.17 16.48 0.63
N PHE A 35 -14.07 17.06 0.15
CA PHE A 35 -12.87 17.20 0.96
C PHE A 35 -13.04 18.26 2.03
N GLU A 36 -12.73 17.87 3.25
CA GLU A 36 -12.57 18.79 4.37
C GLU A 36 -11.12 19.30 4.41
N LYS A 37 -10.91 20.47 5.02
CA LYS A 37 -9.56 21.00 5.17
C LYS A 37 -8.85 20.28 6.32
N SER A 38 -7.79 19.53 6.01
CA SER A 38 -6.88 18.99 7.01
C SER A 38 -5.74 19.98 7.27
N SER A 39 -5.56 20.39 8.53
CA SER A 39 -4.44 21.25 8.96
C SER A 39 -3.17 20.46 9.28
N LYS A 40 -3.29 19.13 9.44
CA LYS A 40 -2.20 18.18 9.68
C LYS A 40 -2.55 16.82 9.09
N ALA A 41 -1.53 15.98 8.89
CA ALA A 41 -1.74 14.60 8.48
C ALA A 41 -2.37 13.79 9.63
N GLU A 42 -3.39 13.02 9.29
CA GLU A 42 -4.10 12.12 10.20
C GLU A 42 -3.75 10.65 9.95
N LEU A 43 -3.23 10.36 8.76
CA LEU A 43 -2.96 9.01 8.26
C LEU A 43 -1.55 8.93 7.65
N LEU A 44 -0.92 7.77 7.74
CA LEU A 44 0.12 7.39 6.79
C LEU A 44 -0.42 6.33 5.83
N VAL A 45 -0.21 6.54 4.54
CA VAL A 45 -0.51 5.58 3.49
C VAL A 45 0.80 4.95 3.03
N GLY A 46 0.91 3.64 3.17
CA GLY A 46 1.94 2.84 2.51
C GLY A 46 1.32 2.12 1.32
N MET A 47 1.79 2.38 0.09
CA MET A 47 1.20 1.78 -1.10
C MET A 47 2.21 1.52 -2.20
N CYS A 48 1.82 0.74 -3.22
CA CYS A 48 2.69 0.51 -4.36
C CYS A 48 2.98 1.80 -5.16
N MET A 49 4.16 1.88 -5.76
CA MET A 49 4.54 2.92 -6.73
C MET A 49 3.79 2.82 -8.07
N ASP A 50 2.99 1.76 -8.28
CA ASP A 50 2.23 1.52 -9.49
C ASP A 50 1.40 2.76 -9.91
N ASN A 51 1.63 3.25 -11.13
CA ASN A 51 1.02 4.50 -11.60
C ASN A 51 -0.51 4.43 -11.75
N ARG A 52 -1.09 3.23 -11.71
CA ARG A 52 -2.54 2.99 -11.77
C ARG A 52 -3.22 3.19 -10.41
N ASN A 53 -2.47 3.18 -9.30
CA ASN A 53 -3.05 3.38 -7.98
C ASN A 53 -3.21 4.88 -7.70
N GLN A 54 -4.45 5.37 -7.73
CA GLN A 54 -4.79 6.78 -7.50
C GLN A 54 -5.79 6.92 -6.37
N LEU A 55 -5.36 7.53 -5.27
CA LEU A 55 -6.25 7.82 -4.14
C LEU A 55 -6.92 9.18 -4.31
N ARG A 56 -8.20 9.25 -3.94
CA ARG A 56 -8.97 10.49 -3.87
C ARG A 56 -9.02 10.91 -2.40
N ILE A 57 -8.11 11.80 -2.01
CA ILE A 57 -7.97 12.30 -0.62
C ILE A 57 -7.69 13.81 -0.61
N PRO A 58 -8.00 14.53 0.51
CA PRO A 58 -7.68 15.94 0.65
C PRO A 58 -6.18 16.20 0.68
N ASN A 59 -5.81 17.44 0.35
CA ASN A 59 -4.46 17.94 0.63
C ASN A 59 -4.16 17.87 2.14
N ASN A 60 -2.91 17.56 2.48
CA ASN A 60 -2.41 17.44 3.86
C ASN A 60 -3.04 16.34 4.72
N PHE A 61 -3.97 15.54 4.20
CA PHE A 61 -4.63 14.47 4.97
C PHE A 61 -3.68 13.34 5.38
N ALA A 62 -2.71 12.98 4.51
CA ALA A 62 -1.84 11.83 4.75
C ALA A 62 -0.38 12.05 4.34
N TYR A 63 0.53 11.39 5.07
CA TYR A 63 1.85 11.06 4.54
C TYR A 63 1.71 9.90 3.55
N ILE A 64 2.27 10.01 2.35
CA ILE A 64 2.18 8.95 1.33
C ILE A 64 3.58 8.40 1.06
N LEU A 65 3.79 7.12 1.38
CA LEU A 65 5.00 6.37 1.10
C LEU A 65 4.71 5.38 -0.03
N ARG A 66 5.45 5.52 -1.14
CA ARG A 66 5.31 4.65 -2.31
C ARG A 66 6.58 3.85 -2.56
N THR A 67 6.46 2.54 -2.64
CA THR A 67 7.55 1.60 -2.94
C THR A 67 7.07 0.48 -3.87
N GLY A 68 7.97 -0.30 -4.45
CA GLY A 68 7.56 -1.52 -5.17
C GLY A 68 6.77 -2.45 -4.25
N GLY A 69 5.58 -2.88 -4.68
CA GLY A 69 4.72 -3.80 -3.94
C GLY A 69 4.12 -3.24 -2.64
N GLY A 70 4.32 -1.95 -2.35
CA GLY A 70 4.01 -1.39 -1.03
C GLY A 70 4.92 -1.95 0.08
N ASN A 71 6.06 -2.54 -0.27
CA ASN A 71 7.04 -3.07 0.67
C ASN A 71 7.76 -1.92 1.38
N LEU A 72 7.49 -1.72 2.68
CA LEU A 72 8.02 -0.59 3.44
C LEU A 72 9.32 -0.90 4.20
N ARG A 73 9.86 -2.12 4.09
CA ARG A 73 11.02 -2.58 4.89
C ARG A 73 12.25 -1.69 4.74
N SER A 74 12.54 -1.22 3.51
CA SER A 74 13.71 -0.39 3.23
C SER A 74 13.54 1.08 3.61
N ILE A 75 12.34 1.52 3.99
CA ILE A 75 12.02 2.92 4.30
C ILE A 75 11.39 3.09 5.68
N GLU A 76 11.62 2.14 6.57
CA GLU A 76 10.99 2.06 7.88
C GLU A 76 11.18 3.33 8.73
N PHE A 77 12.35 3.97 8.65
CA PHE A 77 12.61 5.24 9.33
C PHE A 77 11.62 6.34 8.95
N LYS A 78 11.13 6.36 7.69
CA LYS A 78 10.10 7.31 7.25
C LYS A 78 8.75 7.05 7.93
N ILE A 79 8.44 5.79 8.21
CA ILE A 79 7.26 5.41 9.02
C ILE A 79 7.44 5.94 10.44
N SER A 80 8.59 5.68 11.07
CA SER A 80 8.88 6.13 12.43
C SER A 80 8.83 7.65 12.55
N TYR A 81 9.29 8.39 11.53
CA TYR A 81 9.22 9.84 11.49
C TYR A 81 7.77 10.34 11.44
N ALA A 82 6.93 9.77 10.57
CA ALA A 82 5.53 10.16 10.48
C ALA A 82 4.77 9.90 11.80
N ILE A 83 5.13 8.84 12.52
CA ILE A 83 4.57 8.53 13.84
C ILE A 83 5.12 9.49 14.90
N GLY A 84 6.44 9.54 15.07
CA GLY A 84 7.10 10.22 16.20
C GLY A 84 7.09 11.75 16.09
N ILE A 85 7.24 12.28 14.87
CA ILE A 85 7.24 13.73 14.61
C ILE A 85 5.91 14.16 13.99
N GLY A 86 5.41 13.41 13.01
CA GLY A 86 4.15 13.72 12.35
C GLY A 86 2.91 13.45 13.22
N GLY A 87 3.05 12.67 14.29
CA GLY A 87 1.97 12.35 15.23
C GLY A 87 0.89 11.43 14.68
N VAL A 88 1.11 10.77 13.53
CA VAL A 88 0.10 9.86 12.98
C VAL A 88 -0.03 8.61 13.84
N GLN A 89 -1.26 8.22 14.13
CA GLN A 89 -1.60 7.04 14.93
C GLN A 89 -2.30 5.96 14.10
N CYS A 90 -2.41 6.19 12.79
CA CYS A 90 -3.10 5.32 11.86
C CYS A 90 -2.26 5.13 10.58
N ILE A 91 -2.21 3.89 10.08
CA ILE A 91 -1.55 3.50 8.84
C ILE A 91 -2.53 2.72 7.98
N ALA A 92 -2.71 3.12 6.72
CA ALA A 92 -3.32 2.30 5.68
C ALA A 92 -2.21 1.67 4.84
N LEU A 93 -2.04 0.34 4.94
CA LEU A 93 -1.14 -0.40 4.06
C LEU A 93 -1.97 -0.95 2.91
N ILE A 94 -1.65 -0.54 1.69
CA ILE A 94 -2.49 -0.75 0.50
C ILE A 94 -1.76 -1.64 -0.50
N GLY A 95 -2.16 -2.91 -0.56
CA GLY A 95 -1.85 -3.83 -1.65
C GLY A 95 -2.76 -3.59 -2.85
N HIS A 96 -2.47 -4.19 -3.99
CA HIS A 96 -3.33 -4.09 -5.17
C HIS A 96 -3.19 -5.30 -6.09
N ASN A 97 -4.19 -5.57 -6.92
CA ASN A 97 -4.10 -6.64 -7.92
C ASN A 97 -3.16 -6.27 -9.07
N HIS A 98 -2.66 -7.31 -9.76
CA HIS A 98 -1.76 -7.17 -10.90
C HIS A 98 -0.51 -6.35 -10.57
N CYS A 99 0.08 -6.60 -9.40
CA CYS A 99 1.26 -5.87 -8.97
C CYS A 99 2.46 -6.23 -9.86
N GLY A 100 3.20 -5.21 -10.31
CA GLY A 100 4.42 -5.45 -11.08
C GLY A 100 5.48 -6.24 -10.30
N MET A 101 5.44 -6.19 -8.96
CA MET A 101 6.39 -6.85 -8.07
C MET A 101 6.03 -8.31 -7.73
N SER A 102 4.87 -8.83 -8.16
CA SER A 102 4.56 -10.26 -8.06
C SER A 102 5.11 -11.00 -9.28
N ASN A 103 5.76 -12.15 -9.08
CA ASN A 103 6.34 -12.96 -10.15
C ASN A 103 7.28 -12.13 -11.07
N LEU A 104 8.24 -11.44 -10.47
CA LEU A 104 9.26 -10.64 -11.14
C LEU A 104 10.06 -11.46 -12.14
N ILE A 105 10.37 -12.72 -11.82
CA ILE A 105 11.20 -13.58 -12.70
C ILE A 105 10.61 -13.68 -14.11
N SER A 106 9.28 -13.74 -14.24
CA SER A 106 8.58 -13.74 -15.54
C SER A 106 8.80 -12.45 -16.35
N LYS A 107 9.23 -11.38 -15.70
CA LYS A 107 9.47 -10.05 -16.29
C LYS A 107 10.94 -9.76 -16.57
N LYS A 108 11.87 -10.67 -16.24
CA LYS A 108 13.32 -10.48 -16.37
C LYS A 108 13.71 -9.96 -17.76
N GLN A 109 13.28 -10.64 -18.82
CA GLN A 109 13.67 -10.29 -20.18
C GLN A 109 13.20 -8.88 -20.58
N ARG A 110 11.92 -8.56 -20.30
CA ARG A 110 11.35 -7.23 -20.56
C ARG A 110 12.03 -6.14 -19.73
N PHE A 111 12.45 -6.44 -18.50
CA PHE A 111 13.21 -5.53 -17.66
C PHE A 111 14.56 -5.22 -18.31
N ILE A 112 15.32 -6.25 -18.71
CA ILE A 112 16.64 -6.10 -19.34
C ILE A 112 16.53 -5.27 -20.63
N GLU A 113 15.61 -5.63 -21.52
CA GLU A 113 15.36 -4.89 -22.76
C GLU A 113 14.98 -3.43 -22.49
N GLY A 114 14.13 -3.20 -21.49
CA GLY A 114 13.73 -1.87 -21.06
C GLY A 114 14.91 -1.04 -20.53
N MET A 115 15.81 -1.64 -19.75
CA MET A 115 16.99 -0.96 -19.22
C MET A 115 18.02 -0.64 -20.32
N VAL A 116 18.22 -1.53 -21.28
CA VAL A 116 19.07 -1.27 -22.44
C VAL A 116 18.47 -0.13 -23.28
N LYS A 117 17.19 -0.24 -23.64
CA LYS A 117 16.52 0.70 -24.54
C LYS A 117 16.31 2.08 -23.92
N ASN A 118 15.84 2.15 -22.66
CA ASN A 118 15.37 3.39 -22.05
C ASN A 118 16.39 4.03 -21.11
N ALA A 119 17.29 3.24 -20.51
CA ALA A 119 18.30 3.72 -19.57
C ALA A 119 19.73 3.65 -20.14
N GLY A 120 19.92 3.07 -21.33
CA GLY A 120 21.22 2.99 -22.00
C GLY A 120 22.20 2.02 -21.32
N TRP A 121 21.71 1.07 -20.53
CA TRP A 121 22.57 0.12 -19.83
C TRP A 121 23.10 -0.95 -20.77
N MET A 122 24.25 -1.54 -20.42
CA MET A 122 24.66 -2.80 -21.03
C MET A 122 23.77 -3.94 -20.53
N GLU A 123 23.48 -4.91 -21.40
CA GLU A 123 22.62 -6.06 -21.08
C GLU A 123 23.07 -6.78 -19.79
N LYS A 124 24.36 -7.07 -19.68
CA LYS A 124 24.94 -7.71 -18.48
C LYS A 124 24.72 -6.90 -17.21
N GLN A 125 24.85 -5.57 -17.27
CA GLN A 125 24.61 -4.70 -16.11
C GLN A 125 23.14 -4.76 -15.67
N ALA A 126 22.21 -4.79 -16.62
CA ALA A 126 20.78 -4.91 -16.33
C ALA A 126 20.42 -6.28 -15.77
N GLU A 127 21.01 -7.35 -16.31
CA GLU A 127 20.84 -8.71 -15.80
C GLU A 127 21.38 -8.85 -14.38
N ASP A 128 22.63 -8.42 -14.12
CA ASP A 128 23.25 -8.48 -12.79
C ASP A 128 22.43 -7.71 -11.75
N HIS A 129 21.91 -6.54 -12.14
CA HIS A 129 21.03 -5.75 -11.29
C HIS A 129 19.72 -6.49 -10.98
N PHE A 130 19.07 -7.06 -12.00
CA PHE A 130 17.84 -7.81 -11.82
C PHE A 130 18.04 -9.01 -10.89
N MET A 131 19.07 -9.82 -11.14
CA MET A 131 19.36 -11.02 -10.34
C MET A 131 19.69 -10.68 -8.88
N ARG A 132 20.32 -9.53 -8.63
CA ARG A 132 20.64 -9.08 -7.27
C ARG A 132 19.42 -8.59 -6.50
N PHE A 133 18.52 -7.85 -7.15
CA PHE A 133 17.47 -7.11 -6.46
C PHE A 133 16.08 -7.74 -6.57
N ALA A 134 15.78 -8.50 -7.62
CA ALA A 134 14.47 -9.15 -7.76
C ALA A 134 14.09 -10.00 -6.54
N PRO A 135 14.97 -10.84 -5.95
CA PRO A 135 14.63 -11.61 -4.75
C PRO A 135 14.30 -10.75 -3.52
N ILE A 136 14.80 -9.51 -3.45
CA ILE A 136 14.58 -8.60 -2.32
C ILE A 136 13.23 -7.88 -2.44
N PHE A 137 12.78 -7.63 -3.67
CA PHE A 137 11.58 -6.86 -3.98
C PHE A 137 10.38 -7.71 -4.39
N GLU A 138 10.59 -8.99 -4.71
CA GLU A 138 9.52 -9.95 -4.97
C GLU A 138 8.56 -10.01 -3.78
N ILE A 139 7.27 -9.91 -4.07
CA ILE A 139 6.21 -10.04 -3.05
C ILE A 139 5.44 -11.35 -3.18
N GLU A 140 5.66 -12.12 -4.24
CA GLU A 140 4.99 -13.37 -4.57
C GLU A 140 3.48 -13.16 -4.75
N ASN A 141 2.70 -13.30 -3.67
CA ASN A 141 1.25 -13.11 -3.66
C ASN A 141 0.88 -11.79 -2.97
N GLU A 142 0.06 -10.97 -3.63
CA GLU A 142 -0.24 -9.61 -3.18
C GLU A 142 -1.03 -9.57 -1.85
N ILE A 143 -1.94 -10.51 -1.63
CA ILE A 143 -2.76 -10.57 -0.40
C ILE A 143 -1.94 -11.13 0.76
N GLU A 144 -1.21 -12.22 0.53
CA GLU A 144 -0.37 -12.83 1.57
C GLU A 144 0.73 -11.89 2.02
N PHE A 145 1.39 -11.20 1.07
CA PHE A 145 2.38 -10.18 1.40
C PHE A 145 1.79 -9.06 2.25
N LEU A 146 0.63 -8.54 1.87
CA LEU A 146 -0.05 -7.46 2.58
C LEU A 146 -0.38 -7.85 4.02
N LEU A 147 -0.89 -9.06 4.24
CA LEU A 147 -1.21 -9.57 5.58
C LEU A 147 0.07 -9.78 6.42
N CYS A 148 1.11 -10.37 5.84
CA CYS A 148 2.40 -10.58 6.51
C CYS A 148 3.06 -9.25 6.91
N GLU A 149 3.07 -8.28 6.01
CA GLU A 149 3.66 -6.97 6.28
C GLU A 149 2.84 -6.17 7.29
N THR A 150 1.51 -6.27 7.24
CA THR A 150 0.62 -5.69 8.26
C THR A 150 0.91 -6.26 9.64
N LYS A 151 1.01 -7.59 9.75
CA LYS A 151 1.35 -8.26 11.01
C LYS A 151 2.69 -7.76 11.56
N ARG A 152 3.73 -7.73 10.73
CA ARG A 152 5.07 -7.24 11.09
C ARG A 152 5.01 -5.80 11.62
N LEU A 153 4.26 -4.91 10.97
CA LEU A 153 4.16 -3.53 11.40
C LEU A 153 3.34 -3.36 12.68
N ARG A 154 2.29 -4.17 12.91
CA ARG A 154 1.53 -4.16 14.17
C ARG A 154 2.38 -4.59 15.36
N GLU A 155 3.18 -5.64 15.18
CA GLU A 155 4.15 -6.09 16.20
C GLU A 155 5.17 -4.99 16.53
N LYS A 156 5.58 -4.23 15.51
CA LYS A 156 6.56 -3.15 15.68
C LYS A 156 5.99 -1.86 16.27
N TYR A 157 4.75 -1.53 15.94
CA TYR A 157 4.07 -0.29 16.35
C TYR A 157 2.74 -0.62 17.06
N PRO A 158 2.77 -1.22 18.25
CA PRO A 158 1.58 -1.80 18.90
C PRO A 158 0.50 -0.79 19.31
N LYS A 159 0.81 0.52 19.29
CA LYS A 159 -0.15 1.60 19.58
C LYS A 159 -0.71 2.27 18.32
N VAL A 160 -0.25 1.87 17.15
CA VAL A 160 -0.67 2.44 15.87
C VAL A 160 -1.68 1.49 15.24
N MET A 161 -2.83 2.03 14.84
CA MET A 161 -3.81 1.27 14.09
C MET A 161 -3.29 1.06 12.67
N ILE A 162 -3.20 -0.20 12.22
CA ILE A 162 -2.69 -0.51 10.87
C ILE A 162 -3.76 -1.30 10.13
N ALA A 163 -4.28 -0.76 9.03
CA ALA A 163 -5.29 -1.37 8.21
C ALA A 163 -4.70 -1.97 6.93
N PRO A 164 -4.79 -3.30 6.69
CA PRO A 164 -4.53 -3.87 5.39
C PRO A 164 -5.72 -3.61 4.47
N LEU A 165 -5.51 -2.79 3.45
CA LEU A 165 -6.52 -2.48 2.43
C LEU A 165 -6.05 -3.01 1.08
N PHE A 166 -6.99 -3.38 0.22
CA PHE A 166 -6.68 -3.88 -1.11
C PHE A 166 -7.32 -3.01 -2.18
N TYR A 167 -6.51 -2.44 -3.06
CA TYR A 167 -6.95 -1.61 -4.17
C TYR A 167 -7.18 -2.47 -5.41
N LYS A 168 -8.36 -2.39 -6.02
CA LYS A 168 -8.62 -3.02 -7.32
C LYS A 168 -8.47 -2.00 -8.44
N ILE A 169 -7.60 -2.31 -9.40
CA ILE A 169 -7.29 -1.42 -10.51
C ILE A 169 -8.49 -1.25 -11.46
N GLU A 170 -9.36 -2.27 -11.57
CA GLU A 170 -10.48 -2.26 -12.52
C GLU A 170 -11.55 -1.23 -12.15
N ASP A 171 -11.80 -1.04 -10.85
CA ASP A 171 -12.84 -0.12 -10.37
C ASP A 171 -12.33 1.02 -9.50
N ASN A 172 -11.03 1.03 -9.16
CA ASN A 172 -10.39 2.02 -8.31
C ASN A 172 -11.00 2.10 -6.91
N PHE A 173 -11.55 0.99 -6.39
CA PHE A 173 -12.04 0.93 -5.01
C PHE A 173 -10.98 0.35 -4.07
N LEU A 174 -11.03 0.81 -2.82
CA LEU A 174 -10.43 0.10 -1.69
C LEU A 174 -11.39 -0.96 -1.16
N TYR A 175 -10.83 -2.11 -0.81
CA TYR A 175 -11.50 -3.27 -0.23
C TYR A 175 -10.89 -3.58 1.13
N LEU A 176 -11.72 -4.09 2.04
CA LEU A 176 -11.24 -4.71 3.28
C LEU A 176 -10.89 -6.18 3.02
N LEU A 177 -9.95 -6.70 3.81
CA LEU A 177 -9.66 -8.13 3.84
C LEU A 177 -10.50 -8.80 4.92
N GLU A 178 -11.19 -9.89 4.60
CA GLU A 178 -12.00 -10.65 5.58
C GLU A 178 -11.14 -11.14 6.76
N ALA A 179 -9.91 -11.60 6.48
CA ALA A 179 -8.94 -12.03 7.49
C ALA A 179 -8.59 -10.94 8.52
N ASP A 180 -8.88 -9.68 8.19
CA ASP A 180 -8.61 -8.55 9.06
C ASP A 180 -9.78 -8.22 10.01
N ARG A 181 -10.99 -8.75 9.81
CA ARG A 181 -12.20 -8.34 10.54
C ARG A 181 -12.03 -8.16 12.05
N ASP A 182 -11.49 -9.17 12.72
CA ASP A 182 -11.40 -9.23 14.19
C ASP A 182 -9.96 -9.21 14.72
N THR A 183 -8.96 -8.91 13.86
CA THR A 183 -7.57 -8.80 14.32
C THR A 183 -7.29 -7.41 14.89
N ALA A 184 -6.78 -7.39 16.13
CA ALA A 184 -6.27 -6.19 16.80
C ALA A 184 -4.95 -5.71 16.17
#